data_AF-A0A7W0U0I8-F1
#
_entry.id   AF-A0A7W0U0I8-F1
#
_cell.length_a   1.000
_cell.length_b   1.000
_cell.length_c   1.000
_cell.angle_alpha   90.00
_cell.angle_beta   90.00
_cell.angle_gamma   90.00
#
_symmetry.space_group_name_H-M   'P 1'
#
loop_
_entity.id
_entity.type
_entity.pdbx_description
1 polymer ?
#
loop_
_entity_poly.entity_id
_entity_poly.type
_entity_poly.pdbx_seq_one_letter_code
_entity_poly.pdbx_strand_id
1 'polypeptide(L)' 'MPDERNRSDISALLTSGMVIALCLVIGLGLGWFLDAAVGTTPVFLLIGLLLGVVAAGCYTVAVFRKQLRP' A
#
# COMPACT_ATOMS: atom_id res chain seq x y z
N MET A 1 -20.24 -12.49 26.57
CA MET A 1 -20.04 -13.23 25.30
C MET A 1 -18.96 -12.49 24.51
N PRO A 2 -17.72 -13.00 24.43
CA PRO A 2 -16.54 -12.28 23.89
C PRO A 2 -16.31 -12.38 22.37
N ASP A 3 -17.30 -12.79 21.58
CA ASP A 3 -17.05 -13.26 20.21
C ASP A 3 -17.27 -12.22 19.08
N GLU A 4 -18.04 -11.14 19.33
CA GLU A 4 -18.36 -10.16 18.28
C GLU A 4 -17.27 -9.09 18.08
N ARG A 5 -16.64 -8.63 19.17
CA ARG A 5 -15.59 -7.60 19.11
C ARG A 5 -14.31 -8.12 18.43
N ASN A 6 -13.87 -9.32 18.82
CA ASN A 6 -12.67 -9.94 18.25
C ASN A 6 -12.81 -10.22 16.73
N ARG A 7 -14.02 -10.58 16.28
CA ARG A 7 -14.29 -10.83 14.86
C ARG A 7 -14.25 -9.53 14.03
N SER A 8 -14.73 -8.42 14.60
CA SER A 8 -14.64 -7.08 13.97
C SER A 8 -13.20 -6.55 13.93
N ASP A 9 -12.40 -6.82 14.96
CA ASP A 9 -11.01 -6.35 15.01
C ASP A 9 -10.15 -7.13 13.99
N ILE A 10 -10.33 -8.45 13.89
CA ILE A 10 -9.63 -9.28 12.91
C ILE A 10 -10.04 -8.91 11.47
N SER A 11 -11.32 -8.63 11.21
CA SER A 11 -11.76 -8.22 9.87
C SER A 11 -11.24 -6.84 9.46
N ALA A 12 -11.11 -5.90 10.41
CA ALA A 12 -10.51 -4.59 10.17
C ALA A 12 -9.01 -4.69 9.85
N LEU A 13 -8.27 -5.55 10.57
CA LEU A 13 -6.85 -5.82 10.33
C LEU A 13 -6.62 -6.52 8.98
N LEU A 14 -7.46 -7.48 8.63
CA LEU A 14 -7.41 -8.15 7.34
C LEU A 14 -7.71 -7.20 6.18
N THR A 15 -8.71 -6.33 6.34
CA THR A 15 -9.08 -5.36 5.30
C THR A 15 -7.98 -4.33 5.08
N SER A 16 -7.39 -3.81 6.14
CA SER A 16 -6.27 -2.86 6.05
C SER A 16 -5.03 -3.50 5.43
N GLY A 17 -4.68 -4.74 5.82
CA GLY A 17 -3.61 -5.50 5.17
C GLY A 17 -3.87 -5.76 3.68
N MET A 18 -5.11 -6.10 3.32
CA MET A 18 -5.53 -6.32 1.92
C MET A 18 -5.39 -5.05 1.09
N VAL A 19 -5.80 -3.89 1.60
CA VAL A 19 -5.69 -2.61 0.89
C VAL A 19 -4.23 -2.24 0.61
N ILE A 20 -3.34 -2.48 1.59
CA ILE A 20 -1.90 -2.24 1.44
C ILE A 20 -1.32 -3.18 0.37
N ALA A 21 -1.63 -4.47 0.45
CA ALA A 21 -1.19 -5.46 -0.53
C ALA A 21 -1.68 -5.12 -1.94
N LEU A 22 -2.94 -4.71 -2.08
CA LEU A 22 -3.53 -4.32 -3.36
C LEU A 22 -2.82 -3.10 -3.95
N CYS A 23 -2.52 -2.09 -3.12
CA CYS A 23 -1.82 -0.89 -3.55
C CYS A 23 -0.41 -1.20 -4.06
N LEU A 24 0.30 -2.10 -3.36
CA LEU A 24 1.61 -2.58 -3.79
C LEU A 24 1.54 -3.39 -5.09
N VAL A 25 0.63 -4.35 -5.19
CA VAL A 25 0.47 -5.19 -6.40
C VAL A 25 0.08 -4.36 -7.61
N ILE A 26 -0.82 -3.39 -7.45
CA ILE A 26 -1.22 -2.48 -8.53
C ILE A 26 -0.05 -1.59 -8.93
N GLY A 27 0.67 -0.98 -7.98
CA GLY A 27 1.83 -0.13 -8.26
C GLY A 27 2.99 -0.88 -8.93
N LEU A 28 3.31 -2.09 -8.44
CA LEU A 28 4.31 -2.98 -9.03
C LEU A 28 3.87 -3.49 -10.41
N GLY A 29 2.61 -3.91 -10.55
CA GLY A 29 2.07 -4.44 -11.80
C GLY A 29 2.01 -3.39 -12.91
N LEU A 30 1.54 -2.18 -12.61
CA LEU A 30 1.56 -1.06 -13.55
C LEU A 30 2.98 -0.62 -13.87
N GLY A 31 3.88 -0.57 -12.88
CA GLY A 31 5.29 -0.25 -13.10
C GLY A 31 5.98 -1.26 -14.01
N TRP A 32 5.75 -2.56 -13.79
CA TRP A 32 6.31 -3.64 -14.61
C TRP A 32 5.73 -3.66 -16.03
N PHE A 33 4.42 -3.41 -16.18
CA PHE A 33 3.76 -3.38 -17.49
C PHE A 33 4.23 -2.19 -18.34
N LEU A 34 4.41 -1.01 -17.75
CA LEU A 34 4.98 0.15 -18.44
C LEU A 34 6.45 -0.08 -18.83
N ASP A 35 7.24 -0.69 -17.95
CA ASP A 35 8.66 -0.99 -18.21
C ASP A 35 8.83 -2.04 -19.33
N ALA A 36 7.95 -3.05 -19.36
CA ALA A 36 7.92 -4.09 -20.41
C ALA A 36 7.44 -3.57 -21.77
N ALA A 37 6.52 -2.60 -21.79
CA ALA A 37 6.01 -2.02 -23.03
C ALA A 37 7.00 -1.05 -23.71
N VAL A 38 7.88 -0.41 -22.93
CA VAL A 38 8.83 0.61 -23.43
C VAL A 38 10.21 0.02 -23.74
N GLY A 39 10.52 -1.19 -23.25
CA GLY A 39 11.74 -1.92 -23.62
C GLY A 39 13.03 -1.28 -23.11
N THR A 40 12.94 -0.35 -22.16
CA THR A 40 14.09 0.33 -21.55
C THR A 40 14.54 -0.41 -20.29
N THR A 41 15.85 -0.37 -20.00
CA THR A 41 16.46 -0.76 -18.72
C THR A 41 15.58 -0.38 -17.51
N PRO A 42 15.56 -1.14 -16.40
CA PRO A 42 14.48 -1.20 -15.39
C PRO A 42 14.37 0.03 -14.49
N VAL A 43 14.33 1.20 -15.12
CA VAL A 43 14.34 2.53 -14.51
C VAL A 43 12.92 2.95 -14.19
N PHE A 44 11.94 2.60 -15.02
CA PHE A 44 10.53 2.89 -14.75
C PHE A 44 10.01 2.06 -13.58
N LEU A 45 10.46 0.81 -13.49
CA LEU A 45 10.21 -0.06 -12.33
C LEU A 45 10.79 0.54 -11.05
N LEU A 46 12.03 1.05 -11.09
CA LEU A 46 12.67 1.71 -9.95
C LEU A 46 11.95 3.00 -9.54
N ILE A 47 11.53 3.82 -10.50
CA ILE A 47 10.77 5.06 -10.22
C ILE A 47 9.39 4.73 -9.64
N GLY A 48 8.68 3.74 -10.21
CA GLY A 48 7.38 3.29 -9.69
C GLY A 48 7.49 2.68 -8.29
N LEU A 49 8.54 1.89 -8.02
CA LEU A 49 8.85 1.37 -6.69
C LEU A 49 9.15 2.50 -5.71
N LEU A 50 9.99 3.47 -6.11
CA LEU A 50 10.34 4.63 -5.28
C LEU A 50 9.10 5.46 -4.93
N LEU A 51 8.24 5.74 -5.92
CA LEU A 51 6.97 6.44 -5.72
C LEU A 51 6.02 5.66 -4.80
N GLY A 52 5.91 4.34 -4.97
CA GLY A 52 5.09 3.48 -4.12
C GLY A 52 5.54 3.49 -2.66
N VAL A 53 6.86 3.40 -2.42
CA VAL A 53 7.45 3.47 -1.08
C VAL A 53 7.21 4.85 -0.44
N VAL A 54 7.41 5.94 -1.20
CA VAL A 54 7.18 7.31 -0.72
C VAL A 54 5.70 7.53 -0.39
N ALA A 55 4.79 7.09 -1.27
CA ALA A 55 3.36 7.22 -1.06
C ALA A 55 2.90 6.43 0.18
N ALA A 56 3.38 5.19 0.37
CA ALA A 56 3.07 4.37 1.54
C ALA A 56 3.61 5.00 2.84
N GLY A 57 4.83 5.54 2.82
CA GLY A 57 5.40 6.27 3.95
C GLY A 57 4.59 7.52 4.29
N CYS A 58 4.26 8.35 3.30
CA CYS A 58 3.44 9.54 3.50
C CYS A 58 2.04 9.20 4.01
N TYR A 59 1.40 8.16 3.50
CA TYR A 59 0.08 7.71 3.97
C TYR A 59 0.14 7.25 5.43
N THR A 60 1.15 6.44 5.78
CA THR A 60 1.35 5.97 7.15
C THR A 60 1.55 7.15 8.10
N VAL A 61 2.44 8.09 7.76
CA VAL A 61 2.68 9.29 8.58
C VAL A 61 1.42 10.16 8.65
N ALA A 62 0.65 10.31 7.57
CA ALA A 62 -0.58 11.10 7.56
C ALA A 62 -1.65 10.48 8.49
N VAL A 63 -1.81 9.16 8.47
CA VAL A 63 -2.73 8.43 9.35
C VAL A 63 -2.30 8.55 10.81
N PHE A 64 -1.01 8.35 11.10
CA PHE A 64 -0.46 8.52 12.45
C PHE A 64 -0.59 9.95 12.97
N ARG A 65 -0.32 10.95 12.14
CA ARG A 65 -0.51 12.37 12.51
C ARG A 65 -1.97 12.72 12.75
N LYS A 66 -2.91 12.04 12.08
CA LYS A 66 -4.35 12.22 12.31
C LYS A 66 -4.79 11.63 13.66
N GLN A 67 -4.13 10.57 14.14
CA GLN A 67 -4.38 9.98 15.45
C GLN A 67 -3.73 10.76 16.61
N LEU A 68 -2.65 11.51 16.35
CA LEU A 68 -1.93 12.31 17.35
C LEU A 68 -2.42 13.77 17.46
N ARG A 69 -3.43 14.17 16.68
CA ARG A 69 -4.12 15.45 16.91
C ARG A 69 -5.30 15.19 17.87
N PRO A 70 -5.22 15.62 19.14
CA PRO A 70 -6.32 15.53 20.09
C PRO A 70 -7.52 16.39 19.67
#